data_AF-A0AA39V2R7-F1
#
_entry.id   AF-A0AA39V2R7-F1
#
_cell.length_a   1.000
_cell.length_b   1.000
_cell.length_c   1.000
_cell.angle_alpha   90.00
_cell.angle_beta   90.00
_cell.angle_gamma   90.00
#
_symmetry.space_group_name_H-M   'P 1'
#
loop_
_entity.id
_entity.type
_entity.pdbx_description
1 polymer ?
#
loop_
_entity_poly.entity_id
_entity_poly.type
_entity_poly.pdbx_seq_one_letter_code
_entity_poly.pdbx_strand_id
1 'polypeptide(L)'
;MRLWRQRGSNNLAYTRFVALGDSERLKILHLFRALLRQCSYLPDPASRKFLHKHVVSRFRDYHPSNVYSPSNGNGKTTELMQQRRPMLIKTARKGVKYLQRANDGHQLHLGKVLSLTYGRIGTRRHALLKSLKIPDIPVDQEAVERLNDPREQGVPQPSKQLMALIRSQAKRRILYFDRPSHPAIAPNIPEKNNWGRPMPVKRVRNMKRRWYASALDKIMPPLPEKDWHELRKLATGETHWEGPVPRRGQNRKRVFKDDLMRYPGLLSSPHVLTPRYMRRMWARIFGQCPLMTPNEKSRTGWHVKWGDMREDMKLVLPSKNHGTNPSALFEGVDEHGKVVREGDAYHGFSEPEPEPSRAMV
;
A
#
# COMPACT_ATOMS: atom_id res chain seq x y z
N MET A 1 18.50 -26.02 17.91
CA MET A 1 19.88 -26.38 18.29
C MET A 1 20.33 -27.56 17.42
N ARG A 2 20.91 -27.30 16.24
CA ARG A 2 21.74 -28.20 15.42
C ARG A 2 21.79 -27.66 13.99
N LEU A 3 22.82 -26.85 13.71
CA LEU A 3 23.45 -26.61 12.40
C LEU A 3 24.69 -25.70 12.60
N TRP A 4 25.39 -25.90 13.72
CA TRP A 4 26.64 -25.22 14.06
C TRP A 4 27.51 -26.24 14.80
N ARG A 5 28.17 -27.15 14.07
CA ARG A 5 29.34 -27.87 14.58
C ARG A 5 30.24 -28.32 13.42
N GLN A 6 31.52 -27.98 13.59
CA GLN A 6 32.73 -28.55 12.99
C GLN A 6 33.00 -28.33 11.49
N ARG A 7 33.88 -27.35 11.21
CA ARG A 7 35.16 -27.63 10.54
C ARG A 7 36.28 -27.06 11.39
N GLY A 8 37.31 -27.88 11.59
CA GLY A 8 38.43 -27.65 12.49
C GLY A 8 39.46 -26.66 11.95
N SER A 9 40.20 -26.14 12.92
CA SER A 9 41.57 -25.61 12.91
C SER A 9 42.17 -25.18 11.57
N ASN A 10 42.31 -23.86 11.40
CA ASN A 10 43.59 -23.22 11.08
C ASN A 10 43.52 -21.75 11.51
N ASN A 11 44.33 -21.43 12.50
CA ASN A 11 44.62 -20.08 12.98
C ASN A 11 45.20 -19.24 11.85
N LEU A 12 44.47 -18.21 11.41
CA LEU A 12 44.99 -16.97 10.78
C LEU A 12 43.88 -15.94 10.45
N ALA A 13 42.63 -16.16 10.85
CA ALA A 13 41.54 -15.18 10.77
C ALA A 13 40.90 -14.85 12.13
N TYR A 14 41.65 -15.07 13.21
CA TYR A 14 41.20 -14.80 14.60
C TYR A 14 41.17 -13.30 14.93
N THR A 15 41.72 -12.46 14.04
CA THR A 15 41.60 -10.99 14.07
C THR A 15 40.32 -10.51 13.38
N ARG A 16 39.17 -11.09 13.76
CA ARG A 16 37.83 -10.55 13.49
C ARG A 16 37.57 -9.37 14.45
N PHE A 17 38.44 -8.36 14.40
CA PHE A 17 38.40 -7.15 15.23
C PHE A 17 37.28 -6.22 14.77
N VAL A 18 36.08 -6.44 15.32
CA VAL A 18 35.21 -5.55 16.12
C VAL A 18 34.01 -6.44 16.45
N ALA A 19 34.22 -7.43 17.31
CA ALA A 19 33.10 -8.17 17.88
C ALA A 19 32.28 -7.17 18.71
N LEU A 20 31.04 -6.88 18.30
CA LEU A 20 30.06 -6.24 19.17
C LEU A 20 30.16 -6.92 20.55
N GLY A 21 30.28 -6.14 21.63
CA GLY A 21 30.23 -6.72 22.98
C GLY A 21 28.99 -7.60 23.10
N ASP A 22 29.11 -8.78 23.72
CA ASP A 22 28.06 -9.82 23.67
C ASP A 22 26.68 -9.28 24.12
N SER A 23 26.67 -8.36 25.08
CA SER A 23 25.47 -7.63 25.51
C SER A 23 24.78 -6.84 24.39
N GLU A 24 25.53 -6.13 23.55
CA GLU A 24 24.99 -5.37 22.43
C GLU A 24 24.45 -6.26 21.33
N ARG A 25 25.20 -7.33 21.01
CA ARG A 25 24.77 -8.33 20.04
C ARG A 25 23.43 -8.94 20.44
N LEU A 26 23.28 -9.32 21.72
CA LEU A 26 22.01 -9.82 22.26
C LEU A 26 20.89 -8.79 22.13
N LYS A 27 21.11 -7.52 22.50
CA LYS A 27 20.13 -6.45 22.36
C LYS A 27 19.66 -6.29 20.90
N ILE A 28 20.57 -6.33 19.94
CA ILE A 28 20.24 -6.25 18.50
C ILE A 28 19.41 -7.46 18.06
N LEU A 29 19.78 -8.67 18.48
CA LEU A 29 19.03 -9.89 18.16
C LEU A 29 17.63 -9.88 18.78
N HIS A 30 17.46 -9.36 20.00
CA HIS A 30 16.15 -9.18 20.62
C HIS A 30 15.29 -8.18 19.85
N LEU A 31 15.87 -7.06 19.39
CA LEU A 31 15.17 -6.08 18.56
C LEU A 31 14.77 -6.67 17.20
N PHE A 32 15.67 -7.42 16.56
CA PHE A 32 15.39 -8.11 15.31
C PHE A 32 14.21 -9.08 15.45
N ARG A 33 14.25 -9.95 16.48
CA ARG A 33 13.16 -10.88 16.78
C ARG A 33 11.87 -10.17 17.11
N ALA A 34 11.93 -9.07 17.87
CA ALA A 34 10.76 -8.26 18.18
C ALA A 34 10.12 -7.69 16.90
N LEU A 35 10.91 -7.14 15.96
CA LEU A 35 10.41 -6.65 14.68
C LEU A 35 9.76 -7.77 13.85
N LEU A 36 10.42 -8.93 13.72
CA LEU A 36 9.85 -10.05 12.96
C LEU A 36 8.54 -10.57 13.57
N ARG A 37 8.46 -10.65 14.91
CA ARG A 37 7.22 -10.99 15.62
C ARG A 37 6.12 -9.97 15.37
N GLN A 38 6.44 -8.67 15.38
CA GLN A 38 5.44 -7.64 15.06
C GLN A 38 5.01 -7.72 13.59
N CYS A 39 5.91 -8.06 12.67
CA CYS A 39 5.56 -8.28 11.26
C CYS A 39 4.60 -9.47 11.09
N SER A 40 4.76 -10.56 11.86
CA SER A 40 3.86 -11.72 11.76
C SER A 40 2.44 -11.44 12.27
N TYR A 41 2.24 -10.43 13.12
CA TYR A 41 0.93 -10.04 13.63
C TYR A 41 0.17 -9.05 12.76
N LEU A 42 0.76 -8.61 11.64
CA LEU A 42 0.09 -7.67 10.74
C LEU A 42 -1.19 -8.29 10.16
N PRO A 43 -2.29 -7.52 10.09
CA PRO A 43 -3.58 -8.04 9.63
C PRO A 43 -3.57 -8.37 8.13
N ASP A 44 -2.74 -7.68 7.34
CA ASP A 44 -2.64 -7.86 5.89
C ASP A 44 -1.57 -8.93 5.52
N PRO A 45 -1.92 -9.97 4.74
CA PRO A 45 -1.00 -11.06 4.40
C PRO A 45 0.18 -10.63 3.52
N ALA A 46 -0.03 -9.72 2.56
CA ALA A 46 1.04 -9.17 1.73
C ALA A 46 2.04 -8.36 2.57
N SER A 47 1.52 -7.58 3.53
CA SER A 47 2.29 -6.78 4.47
C SER A 47 3.19 -7.62 5.36
N ARG A 48 2.68 -8.75 5.88
CA ARG A 48 3.46 -9.73 6.66
C ARG A 48 4.71 -10.15 5.89
N LYS A 49 4.56 -10.59 4.63
CA LYS A 49 5.65 -11.06 3.78
C LYS A 49 6.61 -9.93 3.41
N PHE A 50 6.08 -8.79 2.98
CA PHE A 50 6.89 -7.65 2.53
C PHE A 50 7.76 -7.08 3.65
N LEU A 51 7.16 -6.77 4.82
CA LEU A 51 7.91 -6.18 5.93
C LEU A 51 8.87 -7.15 6.57
N HIS A 52 8.53 -8.45 6.63
CA HIS A 52 9.49 -9.48 7.05
C HIS A 52 10.74 -9.45 6.17
N LYS A 53 10.59 -9.50 4.83
CA LYS A 53 11.71 -9.40 3.89
C LYS A 53 12.48 -8.08 4.05
N HIS A 54 11.78 -6.96 4.21
CA HIS A 54 12.39 -5.65 4.42
C HIS A 54 13.25 -5.59 5.68
N VAL A 55 12.74 -6.08 6.81
CA VAL A 55 13.48 -6.12 8.08
C VAL A 55 14.70 -7.03 7.95
N VAL A 56 14.55 -8.24 7.38
CA VAL A 56 15.67 -9.17 7.16
C VAL A 56 16.75 -8.54 6.29
N SER A 57 16.38 -7.93 5.15
CA SER A 57 17.33 -7.25 4.26
C SER A 57 18.08 -6.16 5.00
N ARG A 58 17.36 -5.26 5.71
CA ARG A 58 17.99 -4.15 6.42
C ARG A 58 18.98 -4.64 7.48
N PHE A 59 18.65 -5.67 8.26
CA PHE A 59 19.59 -6.22 9.24
C PHE A 59 20.80 -6.91 8.59
N ARG A 60 20.63 -7.53 7.41
CA ARG A 60 21.73 -8.08 6.61
C ARG A 60 22.62 -6.99 6.02
N ASP A 61 22.06 -5.89 5.54
CA ASP A 61 22.80 -4.79 4.92
C ASP A 61 23.74 -4.08 5.91
N TYR A 62 23.39 -4.06 7.20
CA TYR A 62 24.22 -3.53 8.28
C TYR A 62 24.87 -4.63 9.13
N HIS A 63 24.82 -5.89 8.67
CA HIS A 63 25.55 -6.95 9.34
C HIS A 63 27.05 -6.73 9.10
N PRO A 64 27.90 -6.81 10.15
CA PRO A 64 29.33 -6.55 10.02
C PRO A 64 29.94 -7.32 8.84
N SER A 65 29.64 -8.60 8.65
CA SER A 65 30.18 -9.40 7.54
C SER A 65 29.93 -8.82 6.14
N ASN A 66 28.80 -8.14 5.92
CA ASN A 66 28.46 -7.56 4.62
C ASN A 66 29.08 -6.18 4.41
N VAL A 67 29.33 -5.48 5.51
CA VAL A 67 30.01 -4.17 5.54
C VAL A 67 31.52 -4.35 5.26
N TYR A 68 32.12 -5.44 5.73
CA TYR A 68 33.54 -5.73 5.57
C TYR A 68 33.92 -6.40 4.23
N SER A 69 33.02 -6.51 3.25
CA SER A 69 33.37 -7.13 1.96
C SER A 69 34.18 -6.15 1.10
N PRO A 70 35.46 -6.45 0.77
CA PRO A 70 36.29 -5.58 -0.07
C PRO A 70 35.74 -5.42 -1.49
N SER A 71 34.90 -6.38 -1.94
CA SER A 71 34.30 -6.41 -3.27
C SER A 71 33.15 -5.41 -3.47
N ASN A 72 32.51 -4.99 -2.38
CA ASN A 72 31.46 -3.97 -2.44
C ASN A 72 32.14 -2.61 -2.29
N GLY A 73 32.46 -1.95 -3.42
CA GLY A 73 33.08 -0.61 -3.50
C GLY A 73 32.34 0.54 -2.78
N ASN A 74 31.36 0.23 -1.92
CA ASN A 74 30.71 1.10 -0.96
C ASN A 74 31.27 0.86 0.45
N GLY A 75 32.60 0.86 0.59
CA GLY A 75 33.31 0.68 1.85
C GLY A 75 32.93 1.74 2.87
N LYS A 76 31.79 1.56 3.55
CA LYS A 76 31.45 2.36 4.72
C LYS A 76 32.50 2.03 5.76
N THR A 77 33.33 3.01 6.11
CA THR A 77 34.38 2.81 7.11
C THR A 77 33.77 2.23 8.39
N THR A 78 34.50 1.33 9.03
CA THR A 78 34.12 0.67 10.28
C THR A 78 33.63 1.68 11.33
N GLU A 79 34.31 2.82 11.37
CA GLU A 79 34.03 3.94 12.25
C GLU A 79 32.70 4.63 11.94
N LEU A 80 32.41 4.96 10.67
CA LEU A 80 31.11 5.53 10.27
C LEU A 80 29.95 4.60 10.60
N MET A 81 30.17 3.29 10.55
CA MET A 81 29.17 2.31 10.97
C MET A 81 28.97 2.29 12.47
N GLN A 82 30.05 2.34 13.25
CA GLN A 82 29.98 2.44 14.71
C GLN A 82 29.24 3.70 15.15
N GLN A 83 29.50 4.85 14.51
CA GLN A 83 28.79 6.11 14.74
C GLN A 83 27.30 6.05 14.37
N ARG A 84 26.93 5.31 13.31
CA ARG A 84 25.52 5.18 12.87
C ARG A 84 24.71 4.16 13.66
N ARG A 85 25.34 3.18 14.32
CA ARG A 85 24.67 2.14 15.13
C ARG A 85 23.63 2.67 16.13
N PRO A 86 23.91 3.66 16.99
CA PRO A 86 22.91 4.15 17.95
C PRO A 86 21.65 4.68 17.25
N MET A 87 21.81 5.36 16.11
CA MET A 87 20.69 5.85 15.31
C MET A 87 19.89 4.69 14.69
N LEU A 88 20.55 3.64 14.20
CA LEU A 88 19.90 2.44 13.66
C LEU A 88 19.11 1.69 14.74
N ILE A 89 19.69 1.53 15.94
CA ILE A 89 19.00 0.91 17.09
C ILE A 89 17.78 1.74 17.50
N LYS A 90 17.92 3.07 17.58
CA LYS A 90 16.80 3.99 17.86
C LYS A 90 15.71 3.86 16.80
N THR A 91 16.09 3.75 15.53
CA THR A 91 15.16 3.55 14.40
C THR A 91 14.45 2.19 14.49
N ALA A 92 15.17 1.11 14.82
CA ALA A 92 14.58 -0.21 15.01
C ALA A 92 13.58 -0.23 16.17
N ARG A 93 13.91 0.40 17.32
CA ARG A 93 13.00 0.56 18.46
C ARG A 93 11.73 1.33 18.08
N LYS A 94 11.87 2.42 17.32
CA LYS A 94 10.74 3.16 16.75
C LYS A 94 9.90 2.27 15.84
N GLY A 95 10.56 1.46 14.99
CA GLY A 95 9.90 0.48 14.12
C GLY A 95 9.06 -0.54 14.88
N VAL A 96 9.56 -1.07 16.01
CA VAL A 96 8.78 -1.99 16.87
C VAL A 96 7.50 -1.32 17.36
N LYS A 97 7.60 -0.12 17.94
CA LYS A 97 6.44 0.64 18.43
C LYS A 97 5.46 0.99 17.30
N TYR A 98 6.00 1.33 16.13
CA TYR A 98 5.22 1.66 14.95
C TYR A 98 4.38 0.46 14.46
N LEU A 99 5.00 -0.71 14.36
CA LEU A 99 4.32 -1.95 13.97
C LEU A 99 3.33 -2.40 15.04
N GLN A 100 3.64 -2.25 16.32
CA GLN A 100 2.70 -2.50 17.42
C GLN A 100 1.43 -1.65 17.25
N ARG A 101 1.57 -0.34 17.03
CA ARG A 101 0.42 0.55 16.81
C ARG A 101 -0.37 0.19 15.55
N ALA A 102 0.29 -0.23 14.47
CA ALA A 102 -0.39 -0.73 13.29
C ALA A 102 -1.20 -2.00 13.59
N ASN A 103 -0.62 -2.93 14.36
CA ASN A 103 -1.27 -4.18 14.81
C ASN A 103 -2.39 -3.93 15.83
N ASP A 104 -2.34 -2.84 16.58
CA ASP A 104 -3.37 -2.45 17.53
C ASP A 104 -4.53 -1.69 16.86
N GLY A 105 -4.41 -1.35 15.57
CA GLY A 105 -5.49 -0.80 14.75
C GLY A 105 -5.47 0.72 14.56
N HIS A 106 -4.37 1.40 14.89
CA HIS A 106 -4.23 2.83 14.59
C HIS A 106 -4.22 3.08 13.08
N GLN A 107 -5.20 3.84 12.59
CA GLN A 107 -5.46 4.04 11.16
C GLN A 107 -4.25 4.58 10.38
N LEU A 108 -3.58 5.61 10.90
CA LEU A 108 -2.42 6.23 10.25
C LEU A 108 -1.24 5.25 10.14
N HIS A 109 -0.99 4.49 11.22
CA HIS A 109 0.12 3.54 11.26
C HIS A 109 -0.12 2.39 10.29
N LEU A 110 -1.32 1.81 10.33
CA LEU A 110 -1.73 0.74 9.43
C LEU A 110 -1.77 1.21 7.97
N GLY A 111 -2.37 2.38 7.69
CA GLY A 111 -2.43 2.94 6.34
C GLY A 111 -1.06 3.17 5.72
N LYS A 112 -0.08 3.58 6.52
CA LYS A 112 1.31 3.73 6.07
C LYS A 112 2.04 2.40 5.90
N VAL A 113 1.75 1.38 6.72
CA VAL A 113 2.23 0.01 6.46
C VAL A 113 1.71 -0.47 5.09
N LEU A 114 0.41 -0.36 4.85
CA LEU A 114 -0.18 -0.74 3.56
C LEU A 114 0.44 0.08 2.41
N SER A 115 0.61 1.38 2.60
CA SER A 115 1.25 2.27 1.62
C SER A 115 2.69 1.85 1.26
N LEU A 116 3.48 1.37 2.23
CA LEU A 116 4.82 0.82 1.96
C LEU A 116 4.72 -0.49 1.15
N THR A 117 3.78 -1.36 1.52
CA THR A 117 3.68 -2.72 0.99
C THR A 117 3.18 -2.76 -0.45
N TYR A 118 2.26 -1.87 -0.81
CA TYR A 118 1.74 -1.69 -2.17
C TYR A 118 2.48 -0.58 -2.95
N GLY A 119 3.64 -0.13 -2.46
CA GLY A 119 4.55 0.74 -3.21
C GLY A 119 4.03 2.16 -3.44
N ARG A 120 3.19 2.70 -2.56
CA ARG A 120 2.81 4.12 -2.56
C ARG A 120 3.92 5.00 -1.96
N ILE A 121 4.72 4.43 -1.04
CA ILE A 121 5.86 5.09 -0.37
C ILE A 121 7.04 4.10 -0.30
N GLY A 122 8.26 4.62 -0.15
CA GLY A 122 9.44 3.84 0.22
C GLY A 122 10.11 3.10 -0.93
N THR A 123 10.90 2.08 -0.60
CA THR A 123 11.78 1.39 -1.56
C THR A 123 11.01 0.73 -2.70
N ARG A 124 9.88 0.07 -2.39
CA ARG A 124 9.05 -0.59 -3.39
C ARG A 124 8.49 0.38 -4.42
N ARG A 125 8.11 1.60 -4.00
CA ARG A 125 7.68 2.66 -4.90
C ARG A 125 8.76 2.97 -5.94
N HIS A 126 9.99 3.17 -5.48
CA HIS A 126 11.11 3.46 -6.38
C HIS A 126 11.45 2.29 -7.29
N ALA A 127 11.31 1.05 -6.80
CA ALA A 127 11.51 -0.15 -7.61
C ALA A 127 10.49 -0.23 -8.76
N LEU A 128 9.21 0.02 -8.49
CA LEU A 128 8.15 0.03 -9.51
C LEU A 128 8.29 1.19 -10.50
N LEU A 129 8.73 2.36 -10.04
CA LEU A 129 8.99 3.51 -10.92
C LEU A 129 10.25 3.35 -11.77
N LYS A 130 11.14 2.40 -11.45
CA LYS A 130 12.43 2.26 -12.15
C LYS A 130 12.24 1.95 -13.63
N SER A 131 11.31 1.07 -13.98
CA SER A 131 11.00 0.72 -15.37
C SER A 131 10.42 1.91 -16.14
N LEU A 132 9.55 2.70 -15.50
CA LEU A 132 8.87 3.84 -16.13
C LEU A 132 9.79 5.02 -16.45
N LYS A 133 10.95 5.11 -15.81
CA LYS A 133 11.94 6.19 -16.01
C LYS A 133 12.76 6.03 -17.27
N ILE A 134 12.75 4.85 -17.87
CA ILE A 134 13.49 4.58 -19.11
C ILE A 134 12.75 5.30 -20.23
N PRO A 135 13.38 6.26 -20.94
CA PRO A 135 12.73 6.97 -22.03
C PRO A 135 12.44 6.00 -23.18
N ASP A 136 11.38 6.26 -23.94
CA ASP A 136 11.06 5.45 -25.11
C ASP A 136 12.05 5.73 -26.24
N ILE A 137 12.30 4.71 -27.05
CA ILE A 137 13.11 4.85 -28.26
C ILE A 137 12.32 5.73 -29.26
N PRO A 138 12.91 6.83 -29.77
CA PRO A 138 12.28 7.63 -30.81
C PRO A 138 12.02 6.78 -32.05
N VAL A 139 10.78 6.76 -32.51
CA VAL A 139 10.39 6.00 -33.73
C VAL A 139 10.51 6.90 -34.96
N ASP A 140 10.24 8.20 -34.82
CA ASP A 140 10.11 9.14 -35.93
C ASP A 140 11.33 10.08 -36.03
N GLN A 141 11.69 10.49 -37.25
CA GLN A 141 12.80 11.42 -37.49
C GLN A 141 12.60 12.77 -36.81
N GLU A 142 11.37 13.31 -36.80
CA GLU A 142 11.02 14.52 -36.04
C GLU A 142 11.28 14.38 -34.54
N ALA A 143 11.06 13.19 -33.97
CA ALA A 143 11.29 12.96 -32.56
C ALA A 143 12.80 13.00 -32.24
N VAL A 144 13.64 12.55 -33.18
CA VAL A 144 15.10 12.67 -33.09
C VAL A 144 15.53 14.14 -33.19
N GLU A 145 14.95 14.91 -34.11
CA GLU A 145 15.26 16.35 -34.24
C GLU A 145 14.92 17.13 -32.96
N ARG A 146 13.76 16.86 -32.34
CA ARG A 146 13.39 17.44 -31.04
C ARG A 146 14.38 17.10 -29.92
N LEU A 147 15.08 15.97 -29.98
CA LEU A 147 16.12 15.64 -29.00
C LEU A 147 17.39 16.49 -29.18
N ASN A 148 17.65 16.93 -30.40
CA ASN A 148 18.81 17.77 -30.71
C ASN A 148 18.61 19.24 -30.26
N ASP A 149 17.38 19.67 -29.97
CA ASP A 149 17.09 21.01 -29.47
C ASP A 149 17.91 21.36 -28.22
N PRO A 150 18.61 22.52 -28.17
CA PRO A 150 19.37 22.95 -26.99
C PRO A 150 18.54 23.04 -25.70
N ARG A 151 17.22 23.21 -25.86
CA ARG A 151 16.21 23.29 -24.79
C ARG A 151 15.87 21.93 -24.19
N GLU A 152 16.02 20.84 -24.94
CA GLU A 152 15.73 19.46 -24.52
C GLU A 152 16.99 18.70 -24.10
N GLN A 153 18.17 19.13 -24.56
CA GLN A 153 19.45 18.53 -24.18
C GLN A 153 19.62 18.41 -22.65
N GLY A 154 19.84 17.17 -22.19
CA GLY A 154 20.03 16.85 -20.79
C GLY A 154 18.79 17.00 -19.91
N VAL A 155 17.59 17.11 -20.48
CA VAL A 155 16.32 17.00 -19.76
C VAL A 155 15.84 15.55 -19.82
N PRO A 156 15.49 14.92 -18.68
CA PRO A 156 14.86 13.61 -18.71
C PRO A 156 13.51 13.68 -19.42
N GLN A 157 13.33 12.86 -20.46
CA GLN A 157 12.06 12.76 -21.15
C GLN A 157 11.18 11.68 -20.52
N PRO A 158 9.92 12.00 -20.20
CA PRO A 158 8.98 11.00 -19.69
C PRO A 158 8.63 10.00 -20.80
N SER A 159 8.66 8.71 -20.49
CA SER A 159 8.13 7.67 -21.39
C SER A 159 6.63 7.92 -21.69
N LYS A 160 6.14 7.42 -22.82
CA LYS A 160 4.71 7.39 -23.16
C LYS A 160 3.92 6.70 -22.05
N GLN A 161 4.50 5.66 -21.46
CA GLN A 161 3.98 4.99 -20.27
C GLN A 161 3.78 5.98 -19.12
N LEU A 162 4.83 6.70 -18.75
CA LEU A 162 4.80 7.66 -17.66
C LEU A 162 3.81 8.80 -17.95
N MET A 163 3.75 9.30 -19.19
CA MET A 163 2.83 10.35 -19.61
C MET A 163 1.36 9.91 -19.55
N ALA A 164 1.04 8.70 -20.01
CA ALA A 164 -0.30 8.13 -19.87
C ALA A 164 -0.72 8.08 -18.39
N LEU A 165 0.19 7.68 -17.52
CA LEU A 165 -0.08 7.59 -16.10
C LEU A 165 -0.25 8.97 -15.44
N ILE A 166 0.59 9.96 -15.77
CA ILE A 166 0.43 11.36 -15.32
C ILE A 166 -0.94 11.90 -15.72
N ARG A 167 -1.33 11.75 -17.00
CA ARG A 167 -2.63 12.24 -17.51
C ARG A 167 -3.79 11.56 -16.80
N SER A 168 -3.73 10.25 -16.59
CA SER A 168 -4.77 9.51 -15.88
C SER A 168 -4.89 9.94 -14.41
N GLN A 169 -3.76 10.16 -13.73
CA GLN A 169 -3.72 10.56 -12.32
C GLN A 169 -4.19 12.01 -12.13
N ALA A 170 -3.92 12.90 -13.08
CA ALA A 170 -4.35 14.30 -13.03
C ALA A 170 -5.87 14.44 -13.12
N LYS A 171 -6.56 13.54 -13.83
CA LYS A 171 -8.02 13.54 -13.96
C LYS A 171 -8.75 13.01 -12.71
N ARG A 172 -8.06 12.27 -11.84
CA ARG A 172 -8.70 11.51 -10.76
C ARG A 172 -8.59 12.24 -9.42
N ARG A 173 -9.66 12.27 -8.63
CA ARG A 173 -9.62 12.72 -7.23
C ARG A 173 -9.22 11.57 -6.31
N ILE A 174 -7.97 11.53 -5.87
CA ILE A 174 -7.43 10.43 -5.05
C ILE A 174 -7.45 10.84 -3.57
N LEU A 175 -7.99 9.97 -2.70
CA LEU A 175 -7.96 10.17 -1.25
C LEU A 175 -6.67 9.61 -0.65
N TYR A 176 -5.73 10.49 -0.35
CA TYR A 176 -4.42 10.13 0.19
C TYR A 176 -4.46 9.90 1.71
N PHE A 177 -3.54 9.10 2.23
CA PHE A 177 -3.27 9.04 3.69
C PHE A 177 -2.35 10.17 4.13
N ASP A 178 -1.30 10.48 3.34
CA ASP A 178 -0.21 11.38 3.75
C ASP A 178 0.16 12.49 2.72
N ARG A 179 -0.34 12.47 1.47
CA ARG A 179 0.17 13.36 0.38
C ARG A 179 -0.93 14.04 -0.45
N PRO A 180 -1.22 15.34 -0.28
CA PRO A 180 -2.23 16.03 -1.07
C PRO A 180 -1.59 16.72 -2.29
N SER A 181 -1.41 16.04 -3.44
CA SER A 181 -1.19 16.75 -4.73
C SER A 181 -1.14 15.81 -5.94
N HIS A 182 -1.83 16.16 -7.01
CA HIS A 182 -1.70 15.52 -8.32
C HIS A 182 -0.47 16.05 -9.08
N PRO A 183 0.19 15.23 -9.93
CA PRO A 183 1.24 15.73 -10.81
C PRO A 183 0.63 16.67 -11.86
N ALA A 184 1.32 17.78 -12.14
CA ALA A 184 0.96 18.64 -13.28
C ALA A 184 1.26 17.90 -14.59
N ILE A 185 0.37 18.00 -15.57
CA ILE A 185 0.48 17.28 -16.85
C ILE A 185 1.70 17.73 -17.66
N ALA A 186 2.01 19.02 -17.60
CA ALA A 186 3.13 19.64 -18.29
C ALA A 186 3.75 20.74 -17.42
N PRO A 187 5.02 21.11 -17.64
CA PRO A 187 5.62 22.26 -16.97
C PRO A 187 4.97 23.55 -17.47
N ASN A 188 4.59 24.45 -16.55
CA ASN A 188 4.15 25.80 -16.90
C ASN A 188 5.38 26.65 -17.24
N ILE A 189 5.67 26.83 -18.53
CA ILE A 189 6.82 27.59 -19.03
C ILE A 189 6.27 28.74 -19.87
N PRO A 190 6.43 30.00 -19.45
CA PRO A 190 6.03 31.13 -20.28
C PRO A 190 6.93 31.23 -21.52
N GLU A 191 6.41 31.75 -22.62
CA GLU A 191 7.19 31.91 -23.85
C GLU A 191 8.24 33.01 -23.70
N LYS A 192 7.84 34.12 -23.09
CA LYS A 192 8.63 35.33 -22.89
C LYS A 192 8.95 35.55 -21.41
N ASN A 193 10.09 36.17 -21.14
CA ASN A 193 10.44 36.68 -19.83
C ASN A 193 9.78 38.04 -19.56
N ASN A 194 9.99 38.60 -18.37
CA ASN A 194 9.42 39.89 -17.97
C ASN A 194 9.89 41.07 -18.86
N TRP A 195 10.96 40.91 -19.64
CA TRP A 195 11.46 41.90 -20.60
C TRP A 195 10.98 41.63 -22.04
N GLY A 196 10.00 40.74 -22.24
CA GLY A 196 9.47 40.40 -23.58
C GLY A 196 10.39 39.55 -24.45
N ARG A 197 11.57 39.13 -23.95
CA ARG A 197 12.53 38.28 -24.67
C ARG A 197 12.16 36.79 -24.49
N PRO A 198 12.55 35.89 -25.41
CA PRO A 198 12.30 34.46 -25.23
C PRO A 198 12.94 33.95 -23.93
N MET A 199 12.29 32.97 -23.30
CA MET A 199 12.80 32.39 -22.05
C MET A 199 14.21 31.79 -22.22
N PRO A 200 15.17 32.10 -21.33
CA PRO A 200 16.53 31.55 -21.43
C PRO A 200 16.57 30.02 -21.41
N VAL A 201 17.36 29.42 -22.31
CA VAL A 201 17.44 27.96 -22.52
C VAL A 201 17.74 27.21 -21.22
N LYS A 202 18.71 27.69 -20.42
CA LYS A 202 19.06 27.11 -19.11
C LYS A 202 17.90 27.14 -18.12
N ARG A 203 17.07 28.20 -18.16
CA ARG A 203 15.90 28.34 -17.28
C ARG A 203 14.81 27.36 -17.69
N VAL A 204 14.51 27.24 -18.99
CA VAL A 204 13.58 26.24 -19.54
C VAL A 204 13.98 24.83 -19.10
N ARG A 205 15.26 24.46 -19.28
CA ARG A 205 15.82 23.17 -18.86
C ARG A 205 15.59 22.89 -17.37
N ASN A 206 15.89 23.87 -16.51
CA ASN A 206 15.71 23.74 -15.07
C ASN A 206 14.23 23.64 -14.68
N MET A 207 13.33 24.36 -15.34
CA MET A 207 11.89 24.27 -15.12
C MET A 207 11.36 22.87 -15.49
N LYS A 208 11.78 22.33 -16.63
CA LYS A 208 11.44 20.95 -17.04
C LYS A 208 11.97 19.91 -16.06
N ARG A 209 13.24 20.02 -15.62
CA ARG A 209 13.82 19.12 -14.61
C ARG A 209 13.07 19.15 -13.27
N ARG A 210 12.72 20.35 -12.79
CA ARG A 210 11.92 20.52 -11.56
C ARG A 210 10.53 19.93 -11.70
N TRP A 211 9.87 20.16 -12.84
CA TRP A 211 8.58 19.55 -13.14
C TRP A 211 8.68 18.02 -13.15
N TYR A 212 9.66 17.45 -13.86
CA TYR A 212 9.85 16.01 -13.95
C TYR A 212 10.10 15.37 -12.58
N ALA A 213 10.94 15.97 -11.74
CA ALA A 213 11.16 15.53 -10.37
C ALA A 213 9.87 15.59 -9.53
N SER A 214 9.14 16.72 -9.60
CA SER A 214 7.85 16.90 -8.90
C SER A 214 6.79 15.89 -9.36
N ALA A 215 6.71 15.63 -10.67
CA ALA A 215 5.83 14.62 -11.24
C ALA A 215 6.19 13.24 -10.69
N LEU A 216 7.46 12.84 -10.75
CA LEU A 216 7.94 11.57 -10.22
C LEU A 216 7.75 11.41 -8.71
N ASP A 217 7.71 12.49 -7.92
CA ASP A 217 7.46 12.43 -6.48
C ASP A 217 5.98 12.29 -6.13
N LYS A 218 5.09 12.80 -6.98
CA LYS A 218 3.63 12.76 -6.78
C LYS A 218 2.97 11.55 -7.44
N ILE A 219 3.61 10.98 -8.45
CA ILE A 219 3.02 9.91 -9.24
C ILE A 219 2.91 8.60 -8.44
N MET A 220 1.82 7.87 -8.65
CA MET A 220 1.58 6.57 -8.02
C MET A 220 1.96 5.45 -8.99
N PRO A 221 2.94 4.60 -8.68
CA PRO A 221 3.37 3.57 -9.63
C PRO A 221 2.26 2.54 -9.89
N PRO A 222 2.20 1.98 -11.11
CA PRO A 222 1.34 0.85 -11.41
C PRO A 222 1.79 -0.36 -10.60
N LEU A 223 0.81 -1.09 -10.07
CA LEU A 223 1.05 -2.30 -9.30
C LEU A 223 1.06 -3.50 -10.26
N PRO A 224 1.90 -4.55 -10.01
CA PRO A 224 1.83 -5.78 -10.81
C PRO A 224 0.44 -6.40 -10.76
N GLU A 225 0.01 -7.04 -11.85
CA GLU A 225 -1.33 -7.62 -12.00
C GLU A 225 -1.73 -8.51 -10.83
N LYS A 226 -0.85 -9.44 -10.46
CA LYS A 226 -1.06 -10.36 -9.34
C LYS A 226 -1.41 -9.62 -8.04
N ASP A 227 -0.57 -8.67 -7.65
CA ASP A 227 -0.76 -7.91 -6.40
C ASP A 227 -1.99 -7.00 -6.47
N TRP A 228 -2.32 -6.49 -7.67
CA TRP A 228 -3.51 -5.66 -7.89
C TRP A 228 -4.79 -6.48 -7.72
N HIS A 229 -4.86 -7.67 -8.31
CA HIS A 229 -5.99 -8.58 -8.15
C HIS A 229 -6.11 -9.12 -6.73
N GLU A 230 -5.01 -9.49 -6.06
CA GLU A 230 -5.03 -9.89 -4.65
C GLU A 230 -5.61 -8.79 -3.75
N LEU A 231 -5.15 -7.54 -3.93
CA LEU A 231 -5.66 -6.40 -3.17
C LEU A 231 -7.14 -6.10 -3.49
N ARG A 232 -7.56 -6.26 -4.75
CA ARG A 232 -8.95 -6.13 -5.16
C ARG A 232 -9.84 -7.12 -4.41
N LYS A 233 -9.48 -8.41 -4.41
CA LYS A 233 -10.23 -9.47 -3.71
C LYS A 233 -10.37 -9.20 -2.20
N LEU A 234 -9.32 -8.69 -1.57
CA LEU A 234 -9.35 -8.29 -0.16
C LEU A 234 -10.26 -7.08 0.07
N ALA A 235 -10.19 -6.07 -0.80
CA ALA A 235 -10.97 -4.86 -0.68
C ALA A 235 -12.48 -5.12 -0.91
N THR A 236 -12.82 -5.91 -1.93
CA THR A 236 -14.21 -6.32 -2.24
C THR A 236 -14.77 -7.26 -1.18
N GLY A 237 -13.92 -8.09 -0.58
CA GLY A 237 -14.31 -9.10 0.40
C GLY A 237 -14.59 -10.46 -0.22
N GLU A 238 -14.20 -10.68 -1.49
CA GLU A 238 -14.17 -12.02 -2.10
C GLU A 238 -13.29 -12.97 -1.29
N THR A 239 -12.14 -12.47 -0.81
CA THR A 239 -11.30 -13.22 0.13
C THR A 239 -11.73 -12.92 1.56
N HIS A 240 -12.15 -13.96 2.28
CA HIS A 240 -12.43 -13.88 3.70
C HIS A 240 -11.17 -13.53 4.50
N TRP A 241 -11.27 -12.54 5.40
CA TRP A 241 -10.19 -12.17 6.29
C TRP A 241 -10.27 -12.98 7.59
N GLU A 242 -9.27 -13.82 7.84
CA GLU A 242 -9.14 -14.71 9.01
C GLU A 242 -9.06 -13.97 10.37
N GLY A 243 -8.97 -12.63 10.36
CA GLY A 243 -8.85 -11.83 11.57
C GLY A 243 -7.39 -11.58 12.00
N PRO A 244 -7.20 -10.89 13.13
CA PRO A 244 -5.87 -10.64 13.67
C PRO A 244 -5.27 -11.92 14.27
N VAL A 245 -3.99 -12.17 13.99
CA VAL A 245 -3.27 -13.33 14.53
C VAL A 245 -3.17 -13.21 16.07
N PRO A 246 -3.56 -14.24 16.84
CA PRO A 246 -3.50 -14.20 18.30
C PRO A 246 -2.04 -14.09 18.79
N ARG A 247 -1.80 -13.24 19.79
CA ARG A 247 -0.49 -13.08 20.43
C ARG A 247 -0.33 -14.12 21.54
N ARG A 248 0.80 -14.82 21.59
CA ARG A 248 1.11 -15.70 22.73
C ARG A 248 1.38 -14.88 24.00
N GLY A 249 0.57 -15.09 25.05
CA GLY A 249 0.93 -14.85 26.44
C GLY A 249 1.26 -13.42 26.88
N GLN A 250 0.75 -12.37 26.23
CA GLN A 250 0.84 -11.01 26.78
C GLN A 250 -0.48 -10.57 27.37
N ASN A 251 -0.50 -10.39 28.70
CA ASN A 251 -1.53 -9.63 29.39
C ASN A 251 -1.66 -8.25 28.71
N ARG A 252 -2.78 -8.02 28.02
CA ARG A 252 -3.11 -6.73 27.40
C ARG A 252 -3.39 -5.71 28.50
N LYS A 253 -2.36 -5.22 29.19
CA LYS A 253 -2.48 -3.91 29.84
C LYS A 253 -2.58 -2.91 28.71
N ARG A 254 -3.82 -2.47 28.43
CA ARG A 254 -4.14 -1.39 27.50
C ARG A 254 -3.29 -0.18 27.89
N VAL A 255 -2.17 0.04 27.22
CA VAL A 255 -1.29 1.21 27.40
C VAL A 255 -1.98 2.41 26.73
N PHE A 256 -3.14 2.80 27.26
CA PHE A 256 -3.97 3.86 26.69
C PHE A 256 -3.61 5.24 27.25
N LYS A 257 -2.99 5.31 28.44
CA LYS A 257 -2.79 6.58 29.16
C LYS A 257 -1.52 7.34 28.76
N ASP A 258 -0.40 6.64 28.53
CA ASP A 258 0.89 7.30 28.24
C ASP A 258 1.00 7.87 26.82
N ASP A 259 0.32 7.26 25.84
CA ASP A 259 0.46 7.65 24.43
C ASP A 259 -0.41 8.87 24.06
N LEU A 260 -1.48 9.14 24.82
CA LEU A 260 -2.32 10.33 24.67
C LEU A 260 -1.57 11.61 25.08
N MET A 261 -0.70 11.52 26.10
CA MET A 261 0.07 12.66 26.62
C MET A 261 1.21 13.11 25.69
N ARG A 262 1.68 12.24 24.78
CA ARG A 262 2.88 12.53 23.97
C ARG A 262 2.59 13.25 22.65
N TYR A 263 1.33 13.26 22.20
CA TYR A 263 0.86 13.94 20.99
C TYR A 263 -0.62 14.36 21.15
N PRO A 264 -0.89 15.47 21.87
CA PRO A 264 -2.26 15.95 22.03
C PRO A 264 -2.77 16.45 20.67
N GLY A 265 -3.85 15.85 20.17
CA GLY A 265 -4.64 16.39 19.04
C GLY A 265 -4.65 15.61 17.71
N LEU A 266 -3.84 14.55 17.51
CA LEU A 266 -3.78 13.86 16.20
C LEU A 266 -3.89 12.32 16.23
N LEU A 267 -3.86 11.68 17.40
CA LEU A 267 -3.94 10.22 17.47
C LEU A 267 -5.39 9.77 17.64
N SER A 268 -6.02 9.45 16.51
CA SER A 268 -7.28 8.68 16.52
C SER A 268 -7.10 7.42 17.37
N SER A 269 -8.04 7.23 18.30
CA SER A 269 -8.13 6.06 19.17
C SER A 269 -7.99 4.77 18.36
N PRO A 270 -7.25 3.75 18.83
CA PRO A 270 -7.04 2.54 18.04
C PRO A 270 -8.39 1.89 17.70
N HIS A 271 -8.62 1.62 16.42
CA HIS A 271 -9.80 0.91 15.98
C HIS A 271 -9.68 -0.58 16.29
N VAL A 272 -10.79 -1.21 16.69
CA VAL A 272 -10.85 -2.68 16.71
C VAL A 272 -10.72 -3.18 15.27
N LEU A 273 -9.75 -4.07 15.04
CA LEU A 273 -9.53 -4.68 13.73
C LEU A 273 -10.70 -5.63 13.41
N THR A 274 -11.74 -5.09 12.77
CA THR A 274 -12.89 -5.85 12.25
C THR A 274 -12.74 -6.09 10.75
N PRO A 275 -13.40 -7.12 10.18
CA PRO A 275 -13.37 -7.35 8.73
C PRO A 275 -13.84 -6.13 7.93
N ARG A 276 -14.88 -5.43 8.42
CA ARG A 276 -15.37 -4.19 7.82
C ARG A 276 -14.31 -3.08 7.83
N TYR A 277 -13.60 -2.91 8.94
CA TYR A 277 -12.53 -1.91 9.04
C TYR A 277 -11.38 -2.23 8.07
N MET A 278 -10.92 -3.49 8.03
CA MET A 278 -9.86 -3.91 7.12
C MET A 278 -10.24 -3.74 5.66
N ARG A 279 -11.46 -4.11 5.26
CA ARG A 279 -11.99 -3.85 3.90
C ARG A 279 -11.93 -2.37 3.54
N ARG A 280 -12.33 -1.47 4.45
CA ARG A 280 -12.23 -0.01 4.22
C ARG A 280 -10.77 0.45 4.06
N MET A 281 -9.84 -0.13 4.82
CA MET A 281 -8.42 0.21 4.70
C MET A 281 -7.83 -0.27 3.38
N TRP A 282 -8.12 -1.50 2.96
CA TRP A 282 -7.71 -2.03 1.65
C TRP A 282 -8.34 -1.23 0.51
N ALA A 283 -9.65 -0.96 0.56
CA ALA A 283 -10.36 -0.13 -0.40
C ALA A 283 -9.70 1.24 -0.61
N ARG A 284 -9.29 1.91 0.48
CA ARG A 284 -8.63 3.21 0.39
C ARG A 284 -7.26 3.13 -0.31
N ILE A 285 -6.49 2.07 -0.06
CA ILE A 285 -5.20 1.86 -0.73
C ILE A 285 -5.41 1.43 -2.19
N PHE A 286 -6.36 0.55 -2.44
CA PHE A 286 -6.73 0.07 -3.76
C PHE A 286 -7.16 1.21 -4.69
N GLY A 287 -7.91 2.17 -4.16
CA GLY A 287 -8.23 3.43 -4.86
C GLY A 287 -7.02 4.25 -5.29
N GLN A 288 -5.84 4.02 -4.70
CA GLN A 288 -4.60 4.69 -5.08
C GLN A 288 -3.71 3.84 -6.01
N CYS A 289 -4.13 2.62 -6.36
CA CYS A 289 -3.37 1.66 -7.13
C CYS A 289 -3.84 1.63 -8.60
N PRO A 290 -3.05 2.19 -9.54
CA PRO A 290 -3.26 1.93 -10.94
C PRO A 290 -2.75 0.53 -11.31
N LEU A 291 -3.43 -0.06 -12.27
CA LEU A 291 -3.01 -1.16 -13.10
C LEU A 291 -2.77 -0.60 -14.50
N MET A 292 -1.72 -1.07 -15.16
CA MET A 292 -1.33 -0.56 -16.46
C MET A 292 -1.19 -1.71 -17.43
N THR A 293 -1.97 -1.68 -18.50
CA THR A 293 -2.00 -2.70 -19.55
C THR A 293 -1.69 -2.04 -20.90
N PRO A 294 -1.00 -2.73 -21.82
CA PRO A 294 -0.90 -2.28 -23.20
C PRO A 294 -2.30 -2.10 -23.79
N ASN A 295 -2.52 -1.05 -24.59
CA ASN A 295 -3.80 -0.89 -25.27
C ASN A 295 -3.81 -1.75 -26.55
N GLU A 296 -4.75 -2.69 -26.64
CA GLU A 296 -4.90 -3.58 -27.80
C GLU A 296 -5.15 -2.80 -29.11
N LYS A 297 -5.81 -1.65 -29.02
CA LYS A 297 -6.19 -0.83 -30.19
C LYS A 297 -5.08 0.08 -30.70
N SER A 298 -4.04 0.33 -29.91
CA SER A 298 -2.97 1.26 -30.29
C SER A 298 -1.62 0.69 -29.91
N ARG A 299 -0.76 0.46 -30.91
CA ARG A 299 0.59 -0.13 -30.75
C ARG A 299 1.50 0.65 -29.78
N THR A 300 1.18 1.90 -29.49
CA THR A 300 1.96 2.82 -28.64
C THR A 300 1.22 3.36 -27.41
N GLY A 301 -0.07 3.06 -27.29
CA GLY A 301 -0.92 3.59 -26.21
C GLY A 301 -0.98 2.65 -25.02
N TRP A 302 -1.14 3.24 -23.84
CA TRP A 302 -1.23 2.52 -22.58
C TRP A 302 -2.58 2.80 -21.92
N HIS A 303 -3.25 1.73 -21.49
CA HIS A 303 -4.48 1.81 -20.73
C HIS A 303 -4.15 1.76 -19.23
N VAL A 304 -4.63 2.76 -18.48
CA VAL A 304 -4.42 2.84 -17.03
C VAL A 304 -5.76 2.66 -16.34
N LYS A 305 -5.99 1.47 -15.79
CA LYS A 305 -7.15 1.16 -14.96
C LYS A 305 -6.83 1.46 -13.51
N TRP A 306 -7.67 2.19 -12.82
CA TRP A 306 -7.49 2.38 -11.38
C TRP A 306 -8.46 1.52 -10.57
N GLY A 307 -8.09 1.16 -9.35
CA GLY A 307 -9.04 0.51 -8.45
C GLY A 307 -10.21 1.44 -8.11
N ASP A 308 -11.44 0.98 -8.35
CA ASP A 308 -12.65 1.71 -8.00
C ASP A 308 -13.64 0.77 -7.30
N MET A 309 -13.82 0.99 -6.00
CA MET A 309 -14.72 0.17 -5.20
C MET A 309 -16.18 0.24 -5.66
N ARG A 310 -16.62 1.34 -6.27
CA ARG A 310 -18.01 1.46 -6.75
C ARG A 310 -18.27 0.54 -7.92
N GLU A 311 -17.32 0.44 -8.85
CA GLU A 311 -17.41 -0.45 -10.00
C GLU A 311 -17.13 -1.90 -9.57
N ASP A 312 -16.10 -2.11 -8.76
CA ASP A 312 -15.68 -3.46 -8.37
C ASP A 312 -16.66 -4.14 -7.42
N MET A 313 -17.41 -3.41 -6.59
CA MET A 313 -18.49 -4.01 -5.78
C MET A 313 -19.69 -4.47 -6.61
N LYS A 314 -19.98 -3.83 -7.75
CA LYS A 314 -21.04 -4.30 -8.67
C LYS A 314 -20.70 -5.64 -9.32
N LEU A 315 -19.40 -5.95 -9.44
CA LEU A 315 -18.91 -7.20 -10.02
C LEU A 315 -18.88 -8.36 -9.01
N VAL A 316 -18.96 -8.05 -7.71
CA VAL A 316 -18.84 -9.04 -6.62
C VAL A 316 -20.18 -9.35 -5.97
N LEU A 317 -21.09 -8.37 -5.92
CA LEU A 317 -22.48 -8.67 -5.63
C LEU A 317 -23.06 -9.41 -6.84
N PRO A 318 -23.76 -10.54 -6.65
CA PRO A 318 -24.52 -11.12 -7.75
C PRO A 318 -25.38 -10.00 -8.35
N SER A 319 -25.38 -9.94 -9.69
CA SER A 319 -26.30 -9.07 -10.43
C SER A 319 -27.68 -9.15 -9.76
N LYS A 320 -28.42 -8.04 -9.67
CA LYS A 320 -29.80 -7.99 -9.17
C LYS A 320 -30.75 -9.02 -9.83
N ASN A 321 -30.25 -9.76 -10.81
CA ASN A 321 -30.89 -10.84 -11.54
C ASN A 321 -30.77 -12.23 -10.87
N HIS A 322 -30.01 -12.39 -9.77
CA HIS A 322 -30.16 -13.58 -8.92
C HIS A 322 -31.23 -13.35 -7.86
N GLY A 323 -32.49 -13.54 -8.26
CA GLY A 323 -33.58 -14.24 -7.55
C GLY A 323 -33.80 -14.10 -6.03
N THR A 324 -33.18 -13.18 -5.31
CA THR A 324 -33.61 -12.86 -3.95
C THR A 324 -34.67 -11.79 -4.08
N ASN A 325 -35.91 -12.22 -4.27
CA ASN A 325 -37.06 -11.35 -4.10
C ASN A 325 -36.88 -10.63 -2.75
N PRO A 326 -36.96 -9.29 -2.68
CA PRO A 326 -36.89 -8.59 -1.40
C PRO A 326 -37.95 -9.12 -0.41
N SER A 327 -39.04 -9.72 -0.91
CA SER A 327 -40.03 -10.47 -0.14
C SER A 327 -39.45 -11.67 0.62
N ALA A 328 -38.47 -12.39 0.07
CA ALA A 328 -37.83 -13.54 0.74
C ALA A 328 -36.96 -13.12 1.94
N LEU A 329 -36.58 -11.84 2.05
CA LEU A 329 -35.92 -11.30 3.23
C LEU A 329 -36.88 -11.17 4.43
N PHE A 330 -38.19 -11.09 4.14
CA PHE A 330 -39.27 -10.93 5.11
C PHE A 330 -40.22 -12.14 5.14
N GLU A 331 -39.90 -13.23 4.44
CA GLU A 331 -40.64 -14.48 4.56
C GLU A 331 -40.51 -15.00 6.00
N GLY A 332 -41.67 -15.23 6.64
CA GLY A 332 -41.73 -15.65 8.03
C GLY A 332 -41.78 -14.51 9.04
N VAL A 333 -42.02 -13.26 8.62
CA VAL A 333 -42.28 -12.13 9.51
C VAL A 333 -43.70 -11.60 9.31
N ASP A 334 -44.47 -11.47 10.40
CA ASP A 334 -45.81 -10.88 10.35
C ASP A 334 -45.77 -9.35 10.10
N GLU A 335 -46.94 -8.73 9.88
CA GLU A 335 -47.07 -7.27 9.69
C GLU A 335 -46.57 -6.45 10.89
N HIS A 336 -46.33 -7.10 12.04
CA HIS A 336 -45.85 -6.50 13.28
C HIS A 336 -44.36 -6.76 13.53
N GLY A 337 -43.64 -7.39 12.60
CA GLY A 337 -42.20 -7.60 12.68
C GLY A 337 -41.77 -8.82 13.51
N LYS A 338 -42.66 -9.76 13.83
CA LYS A 338 -42.34 -10.98 14.60
C LYS A 338 -42.17 -12.20 13.69
N VAL A 339 -41.20 -13.05 14.06
CA VAL A 339 -40.90 -14.30 13.35
C VAL A 339 -41.98 -15.34 13.65
N VAL A 340 -42.71 -15.76 12.61
CA VAL A 340 -43.74 -16.82 12.68
C VAL A 340 -43.05 -18.15 12.97
N ARG A 341 -43.44 -18.83 14.06
CA ARG A 341 -42.94 -20.17 14.38
C ARG A 341 -43.86 -21.20 13.72
N GLU A 342 -43.27 -22.22 13.09
CA GLU A 342 -44.01 -23.37 12.54
C GLU A 342 -44.78 -24.05 13.69
N GLY A 343 -46.08 -23.77 13.78
CA GLY A 343 -46.95 -24.24 14.87
C GLY A 343 -48.16 -23.35 15.12
N ASP A 344 -48.10 -22.07 14.75
CA ASP A 344 -49.25 -21.17 14.87
C ASP A 344 -50.17 -21.35 13.64
N ALA A 345 -51.07 -22.34 13.73
CA ALA A 345 -52.08 -22.59 12.72
C ALA A 345 -52.95 -21.34 12.51
N TYR A 346 -53.03 -20.89 11.25
CA TYR A 346 -54.01 -19.91 10.80
C TYR A 346 -55.42 -20.39 11.18
N HIS A 347 -56.09 -19.69 12.09
CA HIS A 347 -57.55 -19.74 12.18
C HIS A 347 -58.09 -19.02 10.95
N GLY A 348 -58.46 -19.81 9.93
CA GLY A 348 -59.15 -19.31 8.76
C GLY A 348 -60.45 -18.61 9.16
N PHE A 349 -60.59 -17.36 8.73
CA PHE A 349 -61.90 -16.74 8.63
C PHE A 349 -62.64 -17.41 7.46
N SER A 350 -63.63 -18.23 7.80
CA SER A 350 -64.63 -18.74 6.86
C SER A 350 -65.43 -17.56 6.29
N GLU A 351 -65.42 -17.41 4.97
CA GLU A 351 -66.43 -16.62 4.25
C GLU A 351 -67.83 -17.20 4.56
N PRO A 352 -68.82 -16.38 4.96
CA PRO A 352 -70.19 -16.85 5.07
C PRO A 352 -70.79 -17.05 3.67
N GLU A 353 -71.34 -18.24 3.43
CA GLU A 353 -72.08 -18.56 2.20
C GLU A 353 -73.29 -17.63 1.99
N PRO A 354 -73.66 -17.32 0.74
CA PRO A 354 -74.81 -16.50 0.42
C PRO A 354 -76.12 -17.28 0.60
N GLU A 355 -77.08 -16.70 1.35
CA GLU A 355 -78.41 -17.27 1.57
C GLU A 355 -79.21 -17.44 0.26
N PRO A 356 -79.99 -18.53 0.11
CA PRO A 356 -80.83 -18.75 -1.06
C PRO A 356 -82.10 -17.88 -1.04
N SER A 357 -82.38 -17.31 -2.21
CA SER A 357 -83.56 -16.52 -2.57
C SER A 357 -84.89 -17.12 -2.12
N ARG A 358 -85.68 -16.33 -1.37
CA ARG A 358 -87.09 -16.59 -1.08
C ARG A 358 -87.96 -15.98 -2.19
N ALA A 359 -88.63 -16.84 -2.96
CA ALA A 359 -89.69 -16.47 -3.90
C ALA A 359 -90.99 -16.09 -3.16
N MET A 360 -91.81 -15.31 -3.86
CA MET A 360 -93.00 -14.56 -3.45
C MET A 360 -94.11 -15.34 -2.73
N VAL A 361 -94.81 -14.64 -1.84
CA VAL A 361 -96.27 -14.38 -1.98
C VAL A 361 -96.51 -12.90 -1.73
#